data_AF-A0A096M115-F1
#
_entry.id   AF-A0A096M115-F1
#
_cell.length_a   1.000
_cell.length_b   1.000
_cell.length_c   1.000
_cell.angle_alpha   90.00
_cell.angle_beta   90.00
_cell.angle_gamma   90.00
#
_symmetry.space_group_name_H-M   'P 1'
#
loop_
_entity.id
_entity.type
_entity.pdbx_description
1 polymer ?
#
loop_
_entity_poly.entity_id
_entity_poly.type
_entity_poly.pdbx_seq_one_letter_code
_entity_poly.pdbx_strand_id
1 'polypeptide(L)'
;GLWPLAAGLVRRYREAEVAPPSRMHVDLAARRLRARQVAATFSQWTELKVGLDVWLFMPRFAAGVVEAQPLYGAFMARLSRCLFQLDPEDVAALQLPSKRGGPVSRKALDQLVSRREPALHCRKRRGGDSQVETARRIQALNYQMDGESGKDTLGEPLLDHELIQQVWLDQQPHMACIQDPEGRPLYETGPLRKGGVELCC
;
A
#
# COMPACT_ATOMS: atom_id res chain seq x y z
N GLY A 1 28.06 -11.10 6.09
CA GLY A 1 27.10 -11.95 5.35
C GLY A 1 25.74 -11.93 6.04
N LEU A 2 24.66 -12.30 5.35
CA LEU A 2 23.29 -12.27 5.89
C LEU A 2 23.05 -13.28 7.03
N TRP A 3 23.69 -14.46 6.97
CA TRP A 3 23.54 -15.53 7.94
C TRP A 3 23.92 -15.16 9.39
N PRO A 4 25.11 -14.57 9.68
CA PRO A 4 25.44 -14.11 11.03
C PRO A 4 24.46 -13.06 11.58
N LEU A 5 23.94 -12.17 10.74
CA LEU A 5 22.96 -11.15 11.14
C LEU A 5 21.63 -11.79 11.52
N ALA A 6 21.14 -12.73 10.70
CA ALA A 6 19.91 -13.48 10.97
C ALA A 6 20.04 -14.29 12.26
N ALA A 7 21.13 -15.05 12.43
CA ALA A 7 21.38 -15.83 13.64
C ALA A 7 21.42 -14.94 14.90
N GLY A 8 22.09 -13.79 14.83
CA GLY A 8 22.12 -12.82 15.93
C GLY A 8 20.75 -12.21 16.24
N LEU A 9 19.92 -11.94 15.23
CA LEU A 9 18.56 -11.43 15.43
C LEU A 9 17.65 -12.48 16.10
N VAL A 10 17.68 -13.72 15.59
CA VAL A 10 16.95 -14.84 16.18
C VAL A 10 17.35 -15.08 17.63
N ARG A 11 18.66 -15.00 17.92
CA ARG A 11 19.19 -15.13 19.29
C ARG A 11 18.63 -14.05 20.20
N ARG A 12 18.63 -12.78 19.77
CA ARG A 12 18.10 -11.65 20.57
C ARG A 12 16.61 -11.77 20.87
N TYR A 13 15.79 -12.21 19.91
CA TYR A 13 14.36 -12.45 20.15
C TYR A 13 14.15 -13.53 21.22
N ARG A 14 14.93 -14.61 21.14
CA ARG A 14 14.90 -15.70 22.12
C ARG A 14 15.35 -15.24 23.51
N GLU A 15 16.48 -14.54 23.59
CA GLU A 15 17.04 -14.01 24.84
C GLU A 15 16.08 -13.00 25.52
N ALA A 16 15.32 -12.25 24.73
CA ALA A 16 14.34 -11.28 25.21
C ALA A 16 12.96 -11.90 25.50
N GLU A 17 12.77 -13.20 25.31
CA GLU A 17 11.48 -13.91 25.44
C GLU A 17 10.35 -13.30 24.57
N VAL A 18 10.71 -12.68 23.44
CA VAL A 18 9.77 -12.08 22.50
C VAL A 18 9.41 -13.08 21.41
N ALA A 19 8.11 -13.23 21.15
CA ALA A 19 7.63 -14.09 20.08
C ALA A 19 8.23 -13.70 18.70
N PRO A 20 8.59 -14.67 17.85
CA PRO A 20 9.05 -14.39 16.50
C PRO A 20 8.08 -13.52 15.69
N PRO A 21 8.58 -12.65 14.81
CA PRO A 21 7.72 -11.89 13.92
C PRO A 21 7.03 -12.81 12.92
N SER A 22 5.76 -12.54 12.61
CA SER A 22 5.01 -13.27 11.58
C SER A 22 5.29 -12.78 10.16
N ARG A 23 5.92 -11.61 10.00
CA ARG A 23 6.22 -11.03 8.69
C ARG A 23 7.54 -10.26 8.70
N MET A 24 8.28 -10.36 7.60
CA MET A 24 9.47 -9.57 7.33
C MET A 24 9.38 -8.97 5.94
N HIS A 25 9.59 -7.66 5.85
CA HIS A 25 9.69 -6.97 4.57
C HIS A 25 11.15 -6.85 4.15
N VAL A 26 11.40 -7.15 2.89
CA VAL A 26 12.72 -7.11 2.28
C VAL A 26 12.60 -6.54 0.89
N ASP A 27 13.58 -5.74 0.49
CA ASP A 27 13.70 -5.32 -0.90
C ASP A 27 14.18 -6.50 -1.75
N LEU A 28 13.22 -7.31 -2.19
CA LEU A 28 13.46 -8.42 -3.08
C LEU A 28 13.27 -7.89 -4.50
N ALA A 29 14.32 -7.32 -5.06
CA ALA A 29 14.33 -6.90 -6.46
C ALA A 29 14.07 -8.07 -7.44
N ALA A 30 14.26 -9.32 -7.00
CA ALA A 30 14.12 -10.49 -7.87
C ALA A 30 13.33 -11.62 -7.21
N ARG A 31 12.10 -11.87 -7.71
CA ARG A 31 11.29 -13.11 -7.75
C ARG A 31 11.18 -13.95 -6.45
N ARG A 32 10.15 -14.81 -6.39
CA ARG A 32 9.85 -15.73 -5.26
C ARG A 32 11.05 -16.55 -4.75
N LEU A 33 12.08 -16.78 -5.57
CA LEU A 33 13.28 -17.53 -5.21
C LEU A 33 14.12 -16.84 -4.12
N ARG A 34 14.32 -15.52 -4.20
CA ARG A 34 15.07 -14.79 -3.15
C ARG A 34 14.29 -14.69 -1.85
N ALA A 35 12.95 -14.59 -1.91
CA ALA A 35 12.10 -14.64 -0.72
C ALA A 35 12.31 -15.94 0.07
N ARG A 36 12.36 -17.08 -0.63
CA ARG A 36 12.60 -18.39 -0.03
C ARG A 36 14.00 -18.51 0.57
N GLN A 37 15.02 -17.95 -0.08
CA GLN A 37 16.39 -17.93 0.45
C GLN A 37 16.49 -17.10 1.74
N VAL A 38 15.84 -15.94 1.77
CA VAL A 38 15.75 -15.11 2.99
C VAL A 38 15.01 -15.88 4.08
N ALA A 39 13.85 -16.47 3.78
CA ALA A 39 13.09 -17.27 4.75
C ALA A 39 13.92 -18.44 5.31
N ALA A 40 14.69 -19.13 4.45
CA ALA A 40 15.58 -20.21 4.87
C ALA A 40 16.69 -19.73 5.84
N THR A 41 17.10 -18.46 5.74
CA THR A 41 18.04 -17.85 6.68
C THR A 41 17.44 -17.70 8.09
N PHE A 42 16.10 -17.63 8.18
CA PHE A 42 15.32 -17.54 9.41
C PHE A 42 14.58 -18.85 9.70
N SER A 43 15.19 -20.01 9.45
CA SER A 43 14.54 -21.33 9.57
C SER A 43 13.90 -21.63 10.93
N GLN A 44 14.33 -20.96 12.00
CA GLN A 44 13.74 -21.08 13.34
C GLN A 44 12.39 -20.36 13.49
N TRP A 45 12.02 -19.51 12.54
CA TRP A 45 10.76 -18.77 12.51
C TRP A 45 9.85 -19.38 11.44
N THR A 46 9.20 -20.51 11.76
CA THR A 46 8.41 -21.30 10.80
C THR A 46 7.20 -20.56 10.22
N GLU A 47 6.62 -19.66 11.00
CA GLU A 47 5.47 -18.83 10.59
C GLU A 47 5.88 -17.54 9.85
N LEU A 48 7.18 -17.33 9.61
CA LEU A 48 7.67 -16.10 9.00
C LEU A 48 7.28 -16.00 7.52
N LYS A 49 6.44 -15.02 7.21
CA LYS A 49 6.13 -14.65 5.83
C LYS A 49 7.08 -13.55 5.35
N VAL A 50 7.90 -13.86 4.35
CA VAL A 50 8.81 -12.88 3.72
C VAL A 50 8.12 -12.25 2.52
N GLY A 51 8.01 -10.92 2.51
CA GLY A 51 7.29 -10.16 1.49
C GLY A 51 8.01 -8.89 1.06
N LEU A 52 7.51 -8.29 -0.02
CA LEU A 52 7.92 -6.98 -0.48
C LEU A 52 7.04 -5.94 0.21
N ASP A 53 7.65 -4.88 0.74
CA ASP A 53 6.89 -3.76 1.28
C ASP A 53 6.22 -2.94 0.16
N VAL A 54 5.03 -2.41 0.41
CA VAL A 54 4.34 -1.51 -0.51
C VAL A 54 5.12 -0.21 -0.77
N TRP A 55 5.82 0.31 0.24
CA TRP A 55 6.72 1.47 0.14
C TRP A 55 7.92 1.20 -0.75
N LEU A 56 8.35 -0.06 -0.87
CA LEU A 56 9.41 -0.49 -1.80
C LEU A 56 8.84 -0.88 -3.16
N PHE A 57 7.57 -1.27 -3.22
CA PHE A 57 6.87 -1.62 -4.45
C PHE A 57 6.54 -0.37 -5.30
N MET A 58 5.95 0.67 -4.69
CA MET A 58 5.49 1.84 -5.43
C MET A 58 6.61 2.56 -6.21
N PRO A 59 7.80 2.84 -5.62
CA PRO A 59 8.86 3.56 -6.32
C PRO A 59 9.40 2.83 -7.55
N ARG A 60 9.19 1.51 -7.68
CA ARG A 60 9.65 0.75 -8.85
C ARG A 60 8.96 1.18 -10.14
N PHE A 61 7.76 1.76 -10.05
CA PHE A 61 7.05 2.34 -11.20
C PHE A 61 7.70 3.63 -11.71
N ALA A 62 8.56 4.28 -10.93
CA ALA A 62 9.34 5.42 -11.41
C ALA A 62 10.32 5.04 -12.53
N ALA A 63 10.73 3.76 -12.63
CA ALA A 63 11.58 3.30 -13.71
C ALA A 63 10.92 3.34 -15.10
N GLY A 64 9.58 3.41 -15.17
CA GLY A 64 8.83 3.60 -16.41
C GLY A 64 8.41 5.04 -16.66
N VAL A 65 8.83 5.99 -15.82
CA VAL A 65 8.50 7.42 -15.96
C VAL A 65 9.64 8.11 -16.68
N VAL A 66 9.30 8.93 -17.69
CA VAL A 66 10.25 9.78 -18.39
C VAL A 66 10.76 10.87 -17.42
N GLU A 67 12.02 11.26 -17.51
CA GLU A 67 12.65 12.16 -16.53
C GLU A 67 11.94 13.54 -16.42
N ALA A 68 11.95 14.11 -15.21
CA ALA A 68 11.49 15.47 -14.90
C ALA A 68 10.03 15.82 -15.26
N GLN A 69 9.14 14.81 -15.31
CA GLN A 69 7.74 15.00 -15.72
C GLN A 69 6.85 15.61 -14.60
N PRO A 70 6.11 16.71 -14.86
CA PRO A 70 5.20 17.35 -13.90
C PRO A 70 4.11 16.41 -13.36
N LEU A 71 3.74 15.39 -14.15
CA LEU A 71 2.67 14.45 -13.81
C LEU A 71 3.11 13.31 -12.87
N TYR A 72 4.40 13.19 -12.54
CA TYR A 72 4.92 12.14 -11.67
C TYR A 72 4.19 12.08 -10.32
N GLY A 73 4.01 13.23 -9.66
CA GLY A 73 3.31 13.30 -8.38
C GLY A 73 1.86 12.84 -8.48
N ALA A 74 1.16 13.21 -9.56
CA ALA A 74 -0.20 12.79 -9.82
C ALA A 74 -0.29 11.28 -10.09
N PHE A 75 0.66 10.72 -10.84
CA PHE A 75 0.75 9.28 -11.08
C PHE A 75 0.99 8.50 -9.78
N MET A 76 1.96 8.89 -8.97
CA MET A 76 2.23 8.22 -7.69
C MET A 76 1.05 8.31 -6.73
N ALA A 77 0.33 9.44 -6.71
CA ALA A 77 -0.90 9.59 -5.94
C ALA A 77 -2.03 8.67 -6.43
N ARG A 78 -2.15 8.46 -7.75
CA ARG A 78 -3.11 7.51 -8.34
C ARG A 78 -2.73 6.07 -8.05
N LEU A 79 -1.45 5.71 -8.18
CA LEU A 79 -0.91 4.40 -7.87
C LEU A 79 -1.14 4.04 -6.40
N SER A 80 -0.94 4.99 -5.49
CA SER A 80 -1.28 4.85 -4.08
C SER A 80 -2.75 4.46 -3.89
N ARG A 81 -3.68 5.11 -4.59
CA ARG A 81 -5.12 4.80 -4.51
C ARG A 81 -5.49 3.45 -5.11
N CYS A 82 -4.70 2.90 -6.04
CA CYS A 82 -4.91 1.54 -6.53
C CYS A 82 -4.53 0.49 -5.47
N LEU A 83 -3.57 0.81 -4.59
CA LEU A 83 -3.01 -0.08 -3.58
C LEU A 83 -3.74 0.01 -2.23
N PHE A 84 -4.20 1.21 -1.88
CA PHE A 84 -4.83 1.50 -0.59
C PHE A 84 -6.30 1.85 -0.79
N GLN A 85 -7.16 1.08 -0.14
CA GLN A 85 -8.55 1.44 0.09
C GLN A 85 -8.69 2.07 1.47
N LEU A 86 -9.75 2.83 1.68
CA LEU A 86 -10.10 3.29 3.02
C LEU A 86 -10.85 2.15 3.72
N ASP A 87 -10.57 1.96 5.00
CA ASP A 87 -11.30 0.98 5.80
C ASP A 87 -12.80 1.33 5.81
N PRO A 88 -13.69 0.40 5.40
CA PRO A 88 -15.10 0.69 5.26
C PRO A 88 -15.77 1.01 6.61
N GLU A 89 -15.25 0.48 7.72
CA GLU A 89 -15.76 0.78 9.06
C GLU A 89 -15.42 2.23 9.43
N ASP A 90 -14.21 2.69 9.13
CA ASP A 90 -13.80 4.06 9.40
C ASP A 90 -14.55 5.06 8.50
N VAL A 91 -14.77 4.69 7.24
CA VAL A 91 -15.59 5.48 6.31
C VAL A 91 -17.03 5.56 6.78
N ALA A 92 -17.60 4.45 7.25
CA ALA A 92 -18.94 4.42 7.83
C ALA A 92 -19.00 5.27 9.11
N ALA A 93 -18.00 5.18 9.99
CA ALA A 93 -17.91 5.98 11.20
C ALA A 93 -17.81 7.49 10.91
N LEU A 94 -17.10 7.90 9.85
CA LEU A 94 -17.06 9.30 9.40
C LEU A 94 -18.40 9.78 8.81
N GLN A 95 -19.16 8.86 8.20
CA GLN A 95 -20.50 9.11 7.63
C GLN A 95 -21.62 8.97 8.65
N LEU A 96 -21.34 8.57 9.90
CA LEU A 96 -22.35 8.67 10.94
C LEU A 96 -22.51 10.14 11.32
N PRO A 97 -23.75 10.66 11.40
CA PRO A 97 -23.97 12.00 11.92
C PRO A 97 -23.40 12.03 13.34
N SER A 98 -22.54 13.02 13.62
CA SER A 98 -22.15 13.33 14.99
C SER A 98 -23.45 13.41 15.81
N LYS A 99 -23.55 12.62 16.89
CA LYS A 99 -24.72 12.58 17.78
C LYS A 99 -25.07 13.95 18.42
N ARG A 100 -24.42 15.04 18.00
CA ARG A 100 -24.53 16.40 18.56
C ARG A 100 -24.93 17.48 17.54
N GLY A 101 -25.23 17.15 16.29
CA GLY A 101 -25.80 18.10 15.33
C GLY A 101 -27.09 17.53 14.75
N GLY A 102 -28.14 18.34 14.66
CA GLY A 102 -29.45 17.95 14.11
C GLY A 102 -29.37 17.35 12.70
N PRO A 103 -30.51 16.95 12.10
CA PRO A 103 -30.52 16.17 10.86
C PRO A 103 -29.74 16.87 9.72
N VAL A 104 -28.50 16.42 9.49
CA VAL A 104 -27.67 16.85 8.37
C VAL A 104 -28.03 15.98 7.18
N SER A 105 -28.43 16.59 6.07
CA SER A 105 -28.69 15.87 4.81
C SER A 105 -27.46 15.07 4.40
N ARG A 106 -27.67 13.85 3.88
CA ARG A 106 -26.61 12.96 3.40
C ARG A 106 -25.65 13.66 2.41
N LYS A 107 -26.20 14.53 1.55
CA LYS A 107 -25.42 15.34 0.58
C LYS A 107 -24.52 16.39 1.25
N ALA A 108 -24.95 16.96 2.38
CA ALA A 108 -24.16 17.90 3.17
C ALA A 108 -23.09 17.17 3.99
N LEU A 109 -23.38 15.95 4.46
CA LEU A 109 -22.42 15.08 5.12
C LEU A 109 -21.32 14.62 4.16
N ASP A 110 -21.66 14.25 2.93
CA ASP A 110 -20.70 13.90 1.87
C ASP A 110 -19.79 15.09 1.47
N GLN A 111 -20.27 16.33 1.63
CA GLN A 111 -19.48 17.54 1.40
C GLN A 111 -18.60 17.92 2.60
N LEU A 112 -19.08 17.67 3.83
CA LEU A 112 -18.35 17.90 5.08
C LEU A 112 -17.21 16.89 5.28
N VAL A 113 -17.44 15.63 4.90
CA VAL A 113 -16.41 14.59 4.75
C VAL A 113 -15.61 14.89 3.46
N SER A 114 -15.00 16.08 3.43
CA SER A 114 -14.07 16.52 2.40
C SER A 114 -13.06 15.43 2.10
N ARG A 115 -12.53 15.36 0.87
CA ARG A 115 -11.49 14.39 0.44
C ARG A 115 -10.28 14.30 1.39
N ARG A 116 -10.06 15.34 2.23
CA ARG A 116 -9.03 15.37 3.27
C ARG A 116 -9.39 14.56 4.51
N GLU A 117 -10.64 14.53 4.95
CA GLU A 117 -11.03 13.87 6.21
C GLU A 117 -10.81 12.35 6.16
N PRO A 118 -11.25 11.60 5.13
CA PRO A 118 -10.95 10.17 5.05
C PRO A 118 -9.45 9.88 4.89
N ALA A 119 -8.71 10.74 4.19
CA ALA A 119 -7.26 10.58 4.02
C ALA A 119 -6.47 10.81 5.32
N LEU A 120 -7.00 11.61 6.25
CA LEU A 120 -6.40 11.92 7.55
C LEU A 120 -6.84 10.94 8.64
N HIS A 121 -8.05 10.42 8.53
CA HIS A 121 -8.72 9.76 9.65
C HIS A 121 -8.98 8.27 9.37
N CYS A 122 -9.36 7.87 8.16
CA CYS A 122 -9.56 6.45 7.90
C CYS A 122 -8.22 5.71 7.81
N ARG A 123 -8.17 4.54 8.45
CA ARG A 123 -7.17 3.52 8.17
C ARG A 123 -7.20 3.23 6.70
N LYS A 124 -6.02 3.16 6.12
CA LYS A 124 -5.89 2.53 4.82
C LYS A 124 -5.96 1.03 5.08
N ARG A 125 -6.62 0.28 4.21
CA ARG A 125 -6.56 -1.17 4.09
C ARG A 125 -6.06 -1.51 2.69
N ARG A 126 -5.12 -2.44 2.59
CA ARG A 126 -4.52 -2.98 1.37
C ARG A 126 -5.49 -4.06 0.97
N GLY A 127 -6.35 -3.71 0.02
CA GLY A 127 -7.35 -4.61 -0.53
C GLY A 127 -8.29 -5.17 0.55
N GLY A 128 -9.43 -4.53 0.76
CA GLY A 128 -10.64 -5.33 1.00
C GLY A 128 -10.92 -6.27 -0.18
N ASP A 129 -10.32 -6.00 -1.35
CA ASP A 129 -10.41 -6.77 -2.57
C ASP A 129 -9.22 -7.72 -2.78
N SER A 130 -9.48 -8.79 -3.55
CA SER A 130 -8.46 -9.79 -3.91
C SER A 130 -7.22 -9.19 -4.62
N GLN A 131 -6.10 -9.90 -4.56
CA GLN A 131 -4.86 -9.61 -5.32
C GLN A 131 -5.13 -9.31 -6.80
N VAL A 132 -6.13 -9.98 -7.39
CA VAL A 132 -6.52 -9.84 -8.80
C VAL A 132 -7.07 -8.44 -9.07
N GLU A 133 -7.85 -7.89 -8.15
CA GLU A 133 -8.51 -6.60 -8.33
C GLU A 133 -7.53 -5.44 -8.17
N THR A 134 -6.62 -5.53 -7.19
CA THR A 134 -5.49 -4.60 -7.07
C THR A 134 -4.63 -4.62 -8.34
N ALA A 135 -4.36 -5.81 -8.89
CA ALA A 135 -3.61 -5.94 -10.14
C ALA A 135 -4.33 -5.28 -11.32
N ARG A 136 -5.64 -5.51 -11.47
CA ARG A 136 -6.47 -4.88 -12.51
C ARG A 136 -6.44 -3.36 -12.42
N ARG A 137 -6.55 -2.79 -11.22
CA ARG A 137 -6.51 -1.33 -11.02
C ARG A 137 -5.16 -0.72 -11.37
N ILE A 138 -4.05 -1.38 -11.06
CA ILE A 138 -2.72 -0.90 -11.45
C ILE A 138 -2.55 -0.99 -12.97
N GLN A 139 -2.96 -2.10 -13.59
CA GLN A 139 -2.90 -2.24 -15.04
C GLN A 139 -3.76 -1.19 -15.77
N ALA A 140 -4.98 -0.95 -15.30
CA ALA A 140 -5.86 0.07 -15.84
C ALA A 140 -5.28 1.49 -15.68
N LEU A 141 -4.63 1.77 -14.53
CA LEU A 141 -3.94 3.03 -14.31
C LEU A 141 -2.79 3.21 -15.31
N ASN A 142 -1.95 2.19 -15.49
CA ASN A 142 -0.84 2.24 -16.44
C ASN A 142 -1.36 2.50 -17.86
N TYR A 143 -2.36 1.74 -18.32
CA TYR A 143 -2.96 1.94 -19.65
C TYR A 143 -3.52 3.36 -19.83
N GLN A 144 -4.18 3.90 -18.81
CA GLN A 144 -4.73 5.25 -18.88
C GLN A 144 -3.65 6.33 -18.95
N MET A 145 -2.59 6.19 -18.15
CA MET A 145 -1.49 7.15 -18.07
C MET A 145 -0.49 7.02 -19.23
N ASP A 146 -0.51 5.89 -19.93
CA ASP A 146 0.24 5.67 -21.18
C ASP A 146 -0.49 6.28 -22.40
N GLY A 147 -1.76 6.65 -22.24
CA GLY A 147 -2.54 7.40 -23.23
C GLY A 147 -2.61 8.90 -22.94
N GLU A 148 -3.60 9.57 -23.54
CA GLU A 148 -3.80 11.02 -23.45
C GLU A 148 -3.86 11.57 -22.01
N SER A 149 -4.32 10.79 -21.04
CA SER A 149 -4.42 11.25 -19.64
C SER A 149 -3.06 11.40 -18.95
N GLY A 150 -1.98 10.86 -19.52
CA GLY A 150 -0.62 11.04 -19.01
C GLY A 150 0.24 11.93 -19.89
N LYS A 151 -0.35 12.68 -20.82
CA LYS A 151 0.36 13.74 -21.54
C LYS A 151 0.29 15.04 -20.78
N ASP A 152 1.40 15.78 -20.75
CA ASP A 152 1.44 17.10 -20.15
C ASP A 152 0.78 18.16 -21.06
N THR A 153 0.87 19.44 -20.67
CA THR A 153 0.28 20.55 -21.46
C THR A 153 0.92 20.73 -22.83
N LEU A 154 2.12 20.19 -23.05
CA LEU A 154 2.84 20.22 -24.32
C LEU A 154 2.62 18.93 -25.13
N GLY A 155 1.91 17.94 -24.59
CA GLY A 155 1.66 16.66 -25.22
C GLY A 155 2.73 15.60 -24.92
N GLU A 156 3.71 15.91 -24.06
CA GLU A 156 4.80 15.00 -23.73
C GLU A 156 4.30 13.88 -22.82
N PRO A 157 4.60 12.60 -23.14
CA PRO A 157 4.13 11.46 -22.37
C PRO A 157 4.88 11.35 -21.03
N LEU A 158 4.13 11.11 -19.96
CA LEU A 158 4.69 10.79 -18.64
C LEU A 158 5.44 9.46 -18.64
N LEU A 159 4.88 8.46 -19.31
CA LEU A 159 5.35 7.08 -19.26
C LEU A 159 6.06 6.73 -20.54
N ASP A 160 7.19 6.04 -20.41
CA ASP A 160 7.77 5.30 -21.51
C ASP A 160 6.96 4.01 -21.68
N HIS A 161 6.36 3.85 -22.85
CA HIS A 161 5.44 2.77 -23.18
C HIS A 161 6.04 1.37 -22.95
N GLU A 162 7.28 1.16 -23.38
CA GLU A 162 7.93 -0.15 -23.29
C GLU A 162 8.40 -0.40 -21.85
N LEU A 163 8.99 0.61 -21.21
CA LEU A 163 9.50 0.48 -19.85
C LEU A 163 8.37 0.27 -18.85
N ILE A 164 7.24 0.98 -18.96
CA ILE A 164 6.15 0.81 -17.99
C ILE A 164 5.49 -0.57 -18.12
N GLN A 165 5.40 -1.12 -19.33
CA GLN A 165 4.93 -2.48 -19.55
C GLN A 165 5.88 -3.51 -18.93
N GLN A 166 7.19 -3.34 -19.15
CA GLN A 166 8.20 -4.21 -18.56
C GLN A 166 8.18 -4.15 -17.03
N VAL A 167 8.12 -2.94 -16.46
CA VAL A 167 8.00 -2.73 -15.02
C VAL A 167 6.76 -3.43 -14.47
N TRP A 168 5.62 -3.34 -15.16
CA TRP A 168 4.40 -4.02 -14.76
C TRP A 168 4.55 -5.55 -14.76
N LEU A 169 5.14 -6.11 -15.81
CA LEU A 169 5.41 -7.56 -15.89
C LEU A 169 6.32 -8.04 -14.75
N ASP A 170 7.33 -7.26 -14.38
CA ASP A 170 8.23 -7.57 -13.28
C ASP A 170 7.56 -7.42 -11.90
N GLN A 171 6.61 -6.50 -11.77
CA GLN A 171 5.90 -6.21 -10.52
C GLN A 171 4.67 -7.10 -10.29
N GLN A 172 4.00 -7.60 -11.33
CA GLN A 172 2.79 -8.41 -11.21
C GLN A 172 2.95 -9.66 -10.30
N PRO A 173 4.07 -10.42 -10.31
CA PRO A 173 4.27 -11.54 -9.40
C PRO A 173 4.30 -11.17 -7.91
N HIS A 174 4.52 -9.88 -7.60
CA HIS A 174 4.58 -9.35 -6.24
C HIS A 174 3.21 -8.94 -5.68
N MET A 175 2.11 -9.09 -6.44
CA MET A 175 0.76 -8.79 -5.94
C MET A 175 0.43 -9.55 -4.66
N ALA A 176 0.91 -10.79 -4.53
CA ALA A 176 0.78 -11.57 -3.30
C ALA A 176 1.68 -11.11 -2.15
N CYS A 177 2.85 -10.55 -2.49
CA CYS A 177 3.84 -10.10 -1.52
C CYS A 177 3.37 -8.85 -0.76
N ILE A 178 2.62 -7.98 -1.44
CA ILE A 178 2.19 -6.68 -0.90
C ILE A 178 0.84 -6.72 -0.17
N GLN A 179 0.11 -7.85 -0.18
CA GLN A 179 -1.16 -7.95 0.55
C GLN A 179 -0.97 -8.06 2.06
N ASP A 180 -1.94 -7.57 2.82
CA ASP A 180 -1.99 -7.83 4.26
C ASP A 180 -2.23 -9.30 4.60
N PRO A 181 -1.65 -9.80 5.70
CA PRO A 181 -2.08 -11.06 6.28
C PRO A 181 -3.47 -10.88 6.90
N GLU A 182 -4.27 -11.94 6.88
CA GLU A 182 -5.58 -11.97 7.52
C GLU A 182 -5.49 -11.53 9.00
N GLY A 183 -6.36 -10.60 9.38
CA GLY A 183 -6.50 -10.12 10.77
C GLY A 183 -5.38 -9.22 11.29
N ARG A 184 -4.43 -8.76 10.46
CA ARG A 184 -3.34 -7.86 10.90
C ARG A 184 -3.10 -6.71 9.90
N PRO A 185 -3.83 -5.58 10.03
CA PRO A 185 -3.53 -4.40 9.23
C PRO A 185 -2.11 -3.91 9.58
N LEU A 186 -1.25 -3.75 8.58
CA LEU A 186 0.17 -3.40 8.80
C LEU A 186 0.43 -1.89 8.88
N TYR A 187 -0.60 -1.08 8.69
CA TYR A 187 -0.57 0.38 8.72
C TYR A 187 -1.86 0.85 9.38
N GLU A 188 -1.87 0.73 10.70
CA GLU A 188 -2.81 1.47 11.53
C GLU A 188 -2.45 2.96 11.40
N THR A 189 -3.34 3.74 10.81
CA THR A 189 -3.32 5.18 11.09
C THR A 189 -3.74 5.36 12.53
N GLY A 190 -3.16 6.33 13.24
CA GLY A 190 -3.51 6.65 14.62
C GLY A 190 -5.03 6.85 14.81
N PRO A 191 -5.50 6.90 16.07
CA PRO A 191 -6.92 6.85 16.39
C PRO A 191 -7.73 7.88 15.60
N LEU A 192 -8.90 7.44 15.10
CA LEU A 192 -9.84 8.25 14.33
C LEU A 192 -10.29 9.43 15.22
N ARG A 193 -9.73 10.63 15.03
CA ARG A 193 -10.10 11.81 15.84
C ARG A 193 -10.91 12.81 15.02
N LYS A 194 -12.14 13.09 15.44
CA LYS A 194 -12.98 14.16 14.85
C LYS A 194 -13.27 15.23 15.90
N GLY A 195 -12.84 16.47 15.65
CA GLY A 195 -13.08 17.60 16.57
C GLY A 195 -12.50 17.42 17.98
N GLY A 196 -11.38 16.70 18.11
CA GLY A 196 -10.74 16.42 19.41
C GLY A 196 -11.30 15.20 20.15
N VAL A 197 -12.26 14.48 19.57
CA VAL A 197 -12.84 13.25 20.14
C VAL A 197 -12.31 12.04 19.39
N GLU A 198 -11.76 11.08 20.12
CA GLU A 198 -11.47 9.74 19.59
C GLU A 198 -12.80 9.04 19.30
N LEU A 199 -13.02 8.74 18.03
CA LEU A 199 -14.07 7.85 17.57
C LEU A 199 -13.55 6.44 17.87
N CYS A 200 -14.01 5.89 18.99
CA CYS A 200 -13.72 4.50 19.34
C CYS A 200 -14.25 3.58 18.23
N CYS A 201 -13.36 2.76 17.67
CA CYS A 201 -13.70 1.53 16.99
C CYS A 201 -14.34 0.56 17.99
#